data_AF-B6DCV1-F1
#
_entry.id   AF-B6DCV1-F1
#
_cell.length_a   1.000
_cell.length_b   1.000
_cell.length_c   1.000
_cell.angle_alpha   90.00
_cell.angle_beta   90.00
_cell.angle_gamma   90.00
#
_symmetry.space_group_name_H-M   'P 1'
#
loop_
_entity.id
_entity.type
_entity.pdbx_description
1 polymer ?
#
loop_
_entity_poly.entity_id
_entity_poly.type
_entity_poly.pdbx_seq_one_letter_code
_entity_poly.pdbx_strand_id
1 'polypeptide(L)' 'MKLLLFTALVLVVISLIEVEAENERACIPLEKECTKTPGNCCSGLKCDCYRRFEQGVAKGIQCWCIEEDVTYKGV' A
#
# COMPACT_ATOMS: atom_id res chain seq x y z
N MET A 1 -32.08 28.11 -13.45
CA MET A 1 -31.58 27.77 -12.09
C MET A 1 -31.50 26.26 -11.81
N LYS A 2 -32.31 25.39 -12.44
CA LYS A 2 -32.22 23.93 -12.24
C LYS A 2 -30.92 23.28 -12.78
N LEU A 3 -30.35 23.80 -13.87
CA LEU A 3 -29.15 23.22 -14.49
C LEU A 3 -27.92 23.27 -13.56
N LEU A 4 -27.76 24.36 -12.80
CA LEU A 4 -26.61 24.59 -11.92
C LEU A 4 -26.57 23.62 -10.73
N LEU A 5 -27.74 23.18 -10.26
CA LEU A 5 -27.84 22.20 -9.17
C LEU A 5 -27.40 20.80 -9.63
N PHE A 6 -27.74 20.42 -10.87
CA PHE A 6 -27.32 19.14 -11.44
C PHE A 6 -25.81 19.07 -11.62
N THR A 7 -25.18 20.14 -12.11
CA THR A 7 -23.72 20.17 -12.29
C THR A 7 -22.97 20.09 -10.96
N ALA A 8 -23.47 20.76 -9.91
CA ALA A 8 -22.87 20.69 -8.59
C ALA A 8 -22.96 19.27 -7.99
N LEU A 9 -24.10 18.59 -8.16
CA LEU A 9 -24.27 17.22 -7.69
C LEU A 9 -23.31 16.25 -8.40
N VAL A 10 -23.15 16.38 -9.72
CA VAL A 10 -22.22 15.54 -10.49
C VAL A 10 -20.78 15.74 -10.02
N LEU A 11 -20.34 16.98 -9.78
CA LEU A 11 -19.00 17.26 -9.26
C LEU A 11 -18.77 16.64 -7.88
N VAL A 12 -19.73 16.72 -6.96
CA VAL A 12 -19.63 16.10 -5.63
C VAL A 12 -19.50 14.58 -5.73
N VAL A 13 -20.28 13.95 -6.62
CA VAL A 13 -20.19 12.49 -6.85
C VAL A 13 -18.82 12.11 -7.38
N ILE A 14 -18.23 12.89 -8.31
CA ILE A 14 -16.88 12.66 -8.84
C ILE A 14 -15.82 12.80 -7.75
N SER A 15 -15.93 13.79 -6.87
CA SER A 15 -14.99 13.93 -5.75
C SER A 15 -15.09 12.77 -4.74
N LEU A 16 -16.29 12.23 -4.52
CA LEU A 16 -16.48 11.09 -3.60
C LEU A 16 -15.84 9.80 -4.15
N ILE A 17 -15.99 9.52 -5.45
CA ILE A 17 -15.35 8.33 -6.06
C ILE A 17 -13.82 8.44 -6.12
N GLU A 18 -13.26 9.65 -6.27
CA GLU A 18 -11.81 9.85 -6.21
C GLU A 18 -11.28 9.61 -4.79
N VAL A 19 -11.99 10.10 -3.77
CA VAL A 19 -11.64 9.83 -2.37
C VAL A 19 -11.79 8.35 -2.05
N GLU A 20 -12.84 7.67 -2.50
CA GLU A 20 -12.99 6.22 -2.30
C GLU A 20 -11.88 5.44 -3.01
N ALA A 21 -11.49 5.80 -4.23
CA ALA A 21 -10.38 5.15 -4.95
C ALA A 21 -9.01 5.38 -4.27
N GLU A 22 -8.81 6.52 -3.62
CA GLU A 22 -7.62 6.82 -2.82
C GLU A 22 -7.66 6.06 -1.47
N ASN A 23 -8.83 5.97 -0.82
CA ASN A 23 -9.03 5.25 0.44
C ASN A 23 -9.04 3.71 0.26
N GLU A 24 -9.41 3.21 -0.92
CA GLU A 24 -9.40 1.78 -1.27
C GLU A 24 -8.00 1.25 -1.58
N ARG A 25 -6.97 2.10 -1.58
CA ARG A 25 -5.59 1.64 -1.36
C ARG A 25 -5.17 1.93 0.07
N ALA A 26 -5.90 1.35 1.03
CA ALA A 26 -5.38 1.19 2.38
C ALA A 26 -3.94 0.70 2.29
N CYS A 27 -3.00 1.51 2.78
CA CYS A 27 -1.58 1.20 2.67
C CYS A 27 -1.27 -0.09 3.45
N ILE A 28 -0.23 -0.78 3.04
CA ILE A 28 0.23 -2.03 3.63
C ILE A 28 0.99 -1.67 4.92
N PRO A 29 0.52 -2.11 6.10
CA PRO A 29 1.15 -1.75 7.36
C PRO A 29 2.47 -2.51 7.58
N LEU A 30 3.19 -2.13 8.65
CA LEU A 30 4.45 -2.75 9.07
C LEU A 30 4.33 -4.28 9.13
N GLU A 31 5.38 -4.97 8.68
CA GLU A 31 5.49 -6.43 8.66
C GLU A 31 4.36 -7.14 7.88
N LYS A 32 3.76 -6.48 6.88
CA LYS A 32 2.84 -7.13 5.93
C LYS A 32 3.46 -7.32 4.56
N GLU A 33 2.96 -8.34 3.86
CA GLU A 33 3.46 -8.74 2.55
C GLU A 33 3.20 -7.64 1.51
N CYS A 34 4.26 -7.25 0.80
CA CYS A 34 4.21 -6.27 -0.29
C CYS A 34 4.73 -6.85 -1.62
N THR A 35 4.95 -8.16 -1.71
CA THR A 35 5.51 -8.85 -2.89
C THR A 35 4.82 -8.47 -4.21
N LYS A 36 3.48 -8.29 -4.18
CA LYS A 36 2.68 -7.96 -5.38
C LYS A 36 2.52 -6.46 -5.62
N THR A 37 2.79 -5.63 -4.62
CA THR A 37 2.47 -4.20 -4.60
C THR A 37 3.54 -3.44 -3.80
N PRO A 38 4.79 -3.38 -4.29
CA PRO A 38 5.92 -2.85 -3.54
C PRO A 38 5.82 -1.35 -3.21
N GLY A 39 4.98 -0.60 -3.92
CA GLY A 39 4.76 0.84 -3.69
C GLY A 39 3.59 1.17 -2.77
N ASN A 40 2.92 0.18 -2.16
CA ASN A 40 1.73 0.41 -1.36
C ASN A 40 1.99 0.40 0.16
N CYS A 41 3.23 0.32 0.61
CA CYS A 41 3.54 0.41 2.05
C CYS A 41 3.08 1.75 2.64
N CYS A 42 2.71 1.76 3.91
CA CYS A 42 2.35 2.99 4.61
C CYS A 42 3.55 3.95 4.71
N SER A 43 3.26 5.25 4.91
CA SER A 43 4.30 6.28 5.08
C SER A 43 5.32 5.90 6.16
N GLY A 44 6.61 6.12 5.88
CA GLY A 44 7.73 5.72 6.73
C GLY A 44 8.14 4.25 6.60
N LEU A 45 7.54 3.51 5.66
CA LEU A 45 7.87 2.12 5.37
C LEU A 45 8.28 1.93 3.90
N LYS A 46 9.25 1.05 3.68
CA LYS A 46 9.68 0.57 2.36
C LYS A 46 9.37 -0.91 2.20
N CYS A 47 9.11 -1.34 0.98
CA CYS A 47 9.01 -2.77 0.66
C CYS A 47 10.40 -3.37 0.48
N ASP A 48 10.80 -4.28 1.37
CA ASP A 48 12.09 -4.96 1.32
C ASP A 48 11.92 -6.48 1.12
N CYS A 49 12.82 -7.09 0.36
CA CYS A 49 12.66 -8.44 -0.16
C CYS A 49 13.72 -9.40 0.36
N TYR A 50 13.30 -10.53 0.90
CA TYR A 50 14.17 -11.55 1.49
C TYR A 50 14.02 -12.88 0.76
N ARG A 51 15.11 -13.66 0.74
CA ARG A 51 15.04 -15.07 0.33
C ARG A 51 14.31 -15.87 1.40
N ARG A 52 13.23 -16.51 1.01
CA ARG A 52 12.41 -17.34 1.90
C ARG A 52 12.95 -18.77 1.92
N PHE A 53 13.20 -19.29 3.12
CA PHE A 53 13.57 -20.68 3.34
C PHE A 53 12.55 -21.34 4.27
N GLU A 54 12.12 -22.55 3.93
CA GLU A 54 11.34 -23.41 4.82
C GLU A 54 12.12 -24.70 5.03
N GLN A 55 12.44 -25.03 6.28
CA GLN A 55 13.21 -26.23 6.63
C GLN A 55 14.54 -26.34 5.85
N GLY A 56 15.20 -25.18 5.61
CA GLY A 56 16.45 -25.10 4.85
C GLY A 56 16.27 -25.15 3.32
N VAL A 57 15.06 -25.37 2.81
CA VAL A 57 14.77 -25.39 1.37
C VAL A 57 14.37 -24.01 0.89
N ALA A 58 15.01 -23.51 -0.17
CA ALA A 58 14.66 -22.24 -0.79
C ALA A 58 13.23 -22.30 -1.38
N LYS A 59 12.40 -21.32 -1.04
CA LYS A 59 10.99 -21.18 -1.48
C LYS A 59 10.73 -19.97 -2.35
N GLY A 60 11.78 -19.19 -2.66
CA GLY A 60 11.70 -18.01 -3.51
C GLY A 60 12.00 -16.72 -2.76
N ILE A 61 11.44 -15.62 -3.25
CA ILE A 61 11.56 -14.29 -2.66
C ILE A 61 10.22 -13.90 -2.03
N GLN A 62 10.25 -13.31 -0.85
CA GLN A 62 9.08 -12.73 -0.20
C GLN A 62 9.43 -11.33 0.30
N CYS A 63 8.53 -10.37 0.06
CA CYS A 63 8.77 -8.97 0.42
C CYS A 63 7.80 -8.48 1.48
N TRP A 64 8.29 -7.60 2.35
CA TRP A 64 7.58 -7.11 3.53
C TRP A 64 7.76 -5.60 3.65
N CYS A 65 6.73 -4.90 4.12
CA CYS A 65 6.87 -3.50 4.49
C CYS A 65 7.64 -3.40 5.81
N ILE A 66 8.79 -2.73 5.77
CA ILE A 66 9.66 -2.49 6.92
C ILE A 66 9.97 -1.00 7.02
N GLU A 67 10.46 -0.56 8.17
CA GLU A 67 10.81 0.83 8.40
C GLU A 67 11.86 1.33 7.39
N GLU A 68 11.62 2.53 6.87
CA GLU A 68 12.63 3.28 6.14
C GLU A 68 13.80 3.61 7.08
N ASP A 69 15.01 3.66 6.52
CA ASP A 69 16.24 4.05 7.23
C ASP A 69 16.61 3.23 8.49
N VAL A 70 15.96 2.08 8.71
CA VAL A 70 16.33 1.13 9.76
C VAL A 70 17.20 0.01 9.18
N THR A 71 18.25 -0.37 9.92
CA THR A 71 19.10 -1.53 9.62
C THR A 71 19.10 -2.47 10.81
N TYR A 72 18.57 -3.69 10.62
CA TYR A 72 18.66 -4.75 11.62
C TYR A 72 20.04 -5.40 11.57
N LYS A 73 20.68 -5.55 12.73
CA LYS A 73 21.90 -6.36 12.91
C LYS A 73 21.52 -7.60 13.69
N GLY A 74 21.92 -8.77 13.22
CA GLY A 74 21.73 -10.02 13.96
C GLY A 74 22.45 -9.96 15.31
N VAL A 75 21.82 -10.54 16.33
CA VAL A 75 22.43 -10.79 17.65
C VAL A 75 23.41 -11.95 17.54
#